data_AF-A0A8I1MNW6-F1
#
_entry.id   AF-A0A8I1MNW6-F1
#
_cell.length_a   1.000
_cell.length_b   1.000
_cell.length_c   1.000
_cell.angle_alpha   90.00
_cell.angle_beta   90.00
_cell.angle_gamma   90.00
#
_symmetry.space_group_name_H-M   'P 1'
#
loop_
_entity.id
_entity.type
_entity.pdbx_description
1 polymer ?
#
loop_
_entity_poly.entity_id
_entity_poly.type
_entity_poly.pdbx_seq_one_letter_code
_entity_poly.pdbx_strand_id
1 'polypeptide(L)'
;MTLIRNESLHNSNKSSLRRLDEFHPVLKAVFQDEPRAILIGGQACNFYSSLYSRDNEELSLFLPFTSHDIDIFTPDDRAPETIAKHFHASLHKAPRRNPSPVRSALTLSTAREGELFVQFMKGSYGIKDSEIVEAALEFEVFDQTIIRVIHPVYLLQSKLHCLRGLDQKDRQDKKHVNMAICFCACFVHELIAEGDNGRAALTACQHILQIATSDDGLAAYHRESIRPELAIPFEAIRDAPQDKLKSFVAHNLDRSLERLNARRISSEKRTGRQ
;
A
#
# COMPACT_ATOMS: atom_id res chain seq x y z
N MET A 1 -40.06 7.15 27.33
CA MET A 1 -39.00 7.99 26.71
C MET A 1 -37.70 7.19 26.72
N THR A 2 -37.63 6.22 25.81
CA THR A 2 -36.62 5.15 25.86
C THR A 2 -35.41 5.55 25.02
N LEU A 3 -34.27 5.71 25.69
CA LEU A 3 -32.95 5.94 25.10
C LEU A 3 -32.58 4.74 24.22
N ILE A 4 -32.53 4.96 22.91
CA ILE A 4 -31.97 4.01 21.95
C ILE A 4 -30.44 4.05 22.10
N ARG A 5 -29.86 2.92 22.50
CA ARG A 5 -28.42 2.72 22.60
C ARG A 5 -27.78 2.82 21.22
N ASN A 6 -26.73 3.64 21.14
CA ASN A 6 -25.75 3.65 20.05
C ASN A 6 -24.98 2.31 20.07
N GLU A 7 -25.41 1.34 19.27
CA GLU A 7 -24.58 0.19 18.91
C GLU A 7 -23.80 0.51 17.63
N SER A 8 -22.55 0.90 17.87
CA SER A 8 -21.35 0.57 17.09
C SER A 8 -21.54 -0.07 15.70
N LEU A 9 -21.12 0.66 14.66
CA LEU A 9 -20.61 0.16 13.36
C LEU A 9 -19.32 -0.69 13.51
N HIS A 10 -19.16 -1.40 14.63
CA HIS A 10 -17.95 -2.15 14.98
C HIS A 10 -18.26 -3.56 15.47
N ASN A 11 -19.48 -4.05 15.26
CA ASN A 11 -19.82 -5.43 15.60
C ASN A 11 -20.74 -6.05 14.55
N SER A 12 -20.15 -6.46 13.42
CA SER A 12 -20.79 -7.35 12.44
C SER A 12 -19.72 -8.22 11.81
N ASN A 13 -19.76 -9.53 12.09
CA ASN A 13 -19.04 -10.63 11.44
C ASN A 13 -17.65 -10.31 10.87
N LYS A 14 -16.57 -10.74 11.55
CA LYS A 14 -15.25 -10.82 10.89
C LYS A 14 -15.40 -11.68 9.64
N SER A 15 -15.41 -11.03 8.47
CA SER A 15 -15.47 -11.70 7.17
C SER A 15 -14.32 -12.69 7.06
N SER A 16 -14.50 -13.77 6.32
CA SER A 16 -13.41 -14.69 6.02
C SER A 16 -12.27 -13.94 5.33
N LEU A 17 -11.03 -14.32 5.61
CA LEU A 17 -9.87 -13.83 4.87
C LEU A 17 -10.00 -14.23 3.39
N ARG A 18 -9.86 -13.27 2.48
CA ARG A 18 -10.06 -13.44 1.03
C ARG A 18 -8.78 -13.15 0.26
N ARG A 19 -8.53 -13.97 -0.76
CA ARG A 19 -7.51 -13.68 -1.78
C ARG A 19 -8.03 -12.66 -2.79
N LEU A 20 -7.13 -12.02 -3.54
CA LEU A 20 -7.50 -11.00 -4.51
C LEU A 20 -8.39 -11.55 -5.65
N ASP A 21 -8.16 -12.79 -6.08
CA ASP A 21 -8.94 -13.44 -7.14
C ASP A 21 -10.42 -13.62 -6.77
N GLU A 22 -10.73 -13.73 -5.48
CA GLU A 22 -12.12 -13.77 -5.00
C GLU A 22 -12.86 -12.44 -5.19
N PHE A 23 -12.14 -11.32 -5.35
CA PHE A 23 -12.71 -10.01 -5.67
C PHE A 23 -12.81 -9.74 -7.17
N HIS A 24 -12.49 -10.71 -8.04
CA HIS A 24 -12.47 -10.49 -9.49
C HIS A 24 -13.76 -9.88 -10.06
N PRO A 25 -14.98 -10.34 -9.71
CA PRO A 25 -16.21 -9.70 -10.21
C PRO A 25 -16.32 -8.23 -9.80
N VAL A 26 -15.87 -7.90 -8.59
CA VAL A 26 -15.85 -6.53 -8.06
C VAL A 26 -14.85 -5.68 -8.81
N LEU A 27 -13.61 -6.16 -8.95
CA LEU A 27 -12.55 -5.49 -9.69
C LEU A 27 -13.02 -5.20 -11.12
N LYS A 28 -13.59 -6.20 -11.80
CA LYS A 28 -14.10 -6.03 -13.16
C LYS A 28 -15.15 -4.92 -13.25
N ALA A 29 -16.19 -4.94 -12.41
CA ALA A 29 -17.23 -3.92 -12.43
C ALA A 29 -16.68 -2.53 -12.08
N VAL A 30 -15.86 -2.43 -11.03
CA VAL A 30 -15.28 -1.16 -10.58
C VAL A 30 -14.44 -0.51 -11.68
N PHE A 31 -13.52 -1.25 -12.28
CA PHE A 31 -12.59 -0.69 -13.26
C PHE A 31 -13.22 -0.54 -14.66
N GLN A 32 -14.35 -1.19 -14.93
CA GLN A 32 -15.20 -0.88 -16.09
C GLN A 32 -15.98 0.43 -15.88
N ASP A 33 -16.58 0.64 -14.71
CA ASP A 33 -17.44 1.79 -14.43
C ASP A 33 -16.65 3.06 -14.04
N GLU A 34 -15.46 2.92 -13.45
CA GLU A 34 -14.51 4.01 -13.15
C GLU A 34 -13.07 3.55 -13.46
N PRO A 35 -12.61 3.68 -14.71
CA PRO A 35 -11.26 3.25 -15.13
C PRO A 35 -10.12 3.96 -14.40
N ARG A 36 -10.37 5.11 -13.75
CA ARG A 36 -9.35 5.82 -12.97
C ARG A 36 -9.33 5.39 -11.50
N ALA A 37 -10.17 4.45 -11.10
CA ALA A 37 -10.09 3.83 -9.77
C ALA A 37 -8.70 3.22 -9.56
N ILE A 38 -8.28 3.06 -8.31
CA ILE A 38 -6.94 2.56 -7.97
C ILE A 38 -7.05 1.61 -6.80
N LEU A 39 -6.54 0.39 -6.96
CA LEU A 39 -6.40 -0.58 -5.90
C LEU A 39 -5.32 -0.10 -4.92
N ILE A 40 -5.69 0.05 -3.65
CA ILE A 40 -4.79 0.47 -2.57
C ILE A 40 -4.86 -0.49 -1.37
N GLY A 41 -4.25 -0.10 -0.26
CA GLY A 41 -4.48 -0.77 1.03
C GLY A 41 -3.87 -2.16 1.14
N GLY A 42 -4.51 -3.05 1.91
CA GLY A 42 -3.98 -4.39 2.20
C GLY A 42 -3.93 -5.29 0.96
N GLN A 43 -4.96 -5.26 0.12
CA GLN A 43 -4.99 -6.07 -1.09
C GLN A 43 -3.99 -5.63 -2.16
N ALA A 44 -3.63 -4.34 -2.22
CA ALA A 44 -2.51 -3.90 -3.06
C ALA A 44 -1.17 -4.52 -2.58
N CYS A 45 -0.96 -4.67 -1.27
CA CYS A 45 0.23 -5.36 -0.75
C CYS A 45 0.20 -6.84 -1.15
N ASN A 46 -0.95 -7.51 -1.02
CA ASN A 46 -1.12 -8.90 -1.43
C ASN A 46 -0.92 -9.09 -2.94
N PHE A 47 -1.36 -8.12 -3.76
CA PHE A 47 -1.14 -8.12 -5.20
C PHE A 47 0.36 -8.13 -5.53
N TYR A 48 1.12 -7.14 -5.06
CA TYR A 48 2.56 -7.06 -5.34
C TYR A 48 3.33 -8.24 -4.75
N SER A 49 2.99 -8.68 -3.54
CA SER A 49 3.62 -9.87 -2.97
C SER A 49 3.35 -11.12 -3.78
N SER A 50 2.14 -11.27 -4.34
CA SER A 50 1.84 -12.37 -5.27
C SER A 50 2.66 -12.24 -6.56
N LEU A 51 2.71 -11.04 -7.13
CA LEU A 51 3.45 -10.73 -8.36
C LEU A 51 4.93 -11.12 -8.26
N TYR A 52 5.58 -10.75 -7.15
CA TYR A 52 7.03 -10.95 -6.96
C TYR A 52 7.41 -12.18 -6.15
N SER A 53 6.45 -12.98 -5.67
CA SER A 53 6.72 -14.14 -4.80
C SER A 53 7.64 -15.20 -5.43
N ARG A 54 7.70 -15.26 -6.76
CA ARG A 54 8.59 -16.19 -7.48
C ARG A 54 10.05 -15.71 -7.49
N ASP A 55 10.25 -14.40 -7.46
CA ASP A 55 11.57 -13.79 -7.61
C ASP A 55 12.18 -13.38 -6.26
N ASN A 56 11.41 -13.48 -5.18
CA ASN A 56 11.87 -13.19 -3.83
C ASN A 56 11.26 -14.17 -2.82
N GLU A 57 12.08 -15.12 -2.37
CA GLU A 57 11.67 -16.17 -1.44
C GLU A 57 11.21 -15.63 -0.07
N GLU A 58 11.70 -14.47 0.37
CA GLU A 58 11.27 -13.85 1.64
C GLU A 58 9.77 -13.53 1.62
N LEU A 59 9.19 -13.24 0.45
CA LEU A 59 7.75 -13.01 0.33
C LEU A 59 6.92 -14.22 0.72
N SER A 60 7.47 -15.43 0.56
CA SER A 60 6.78 -16.68 0.93
C SER A 60 6.55 -16.80 2.44
N LEU A 61 7.34 -16.10 3.26
CA LEU A 61 7.17 -16.04 4.72
C LEU A 61 5.86 -15.35 5.14
N PHE A 62 5.24 -14.59 4.24
CA PHE A 62 4.01 -13.84 4.52
C PHE A 62 2.74 -14.51 3.99
N LEU A 63 2.85 -15.71 3.44
CA LEU A 63 1.70 -16.50 3.00
C LEU A 63 0.78 -16.87 4.19
N PRO A 64 -0.55 -16.95 3.97
CA PRO A 64 -1.25 -16.62 2.73
C PRO A 64 -1.38 -15.10 2.52
N PHE A 65 -1.43 -14.68 1.26
CA PHE A 65 -1.71 -13.29 0.86
C PHE A 65 -3.23 -13.07 0.82
N THR A 66 -3.79 -12.69 1.97
CA THR A 66 -5.24 -12.48 2.13
C THR A 66 -5.54 -11.22 2.93
N SER A 67 -6.73 -10.64 2.71
CA SER A 67 -7.28 -9.53 3.49
C SER A 67 -8.77 -9.76 3.75
N HIS A 68 -9.33 -9.07 4.74
CA HIS A 68 -10.78 -9.11 5.03
C HIS A 68 -11.63 -8.35 4.01
N ASP A 69 -11.00 -7.42 3.31
CA ASP A 69 -11.63 -6.42 2.46
C ASP A 69 -10.73 -6.05 1.27
N ILE A 70 -11.28 -5.23 0.38
CA ILE A 70 -10.55 -4.57 -0.71
C ILE A 70 -10.73 -3.05 -0.59
N ASP A 71 -9.62 -2.32 -0.64
CA ASP A 71 -9.59 -0.86 -0.57
C ASP A 71 -9.41 -0.27 -1.96
N ILE A 72 -10.34 0.56 -2.41
CA ILE A 72 -10.33 1.17 -3.73
C ILE A 72 -10.42 2.69 -3.61
N PHE A 73 -9.39 3.39 -4.06
CA PHE A 73 -9.46 4.83 -4.23
C PHE A 73 -10.23 5.17 -5.51
N THR A 74 -11.15 6.12 -5.42
CA THR A 74 -11.95 6.61 -6.55
C THR A 74 -11.86 8.14 -6.63
N PRO A 75 -11.33 8.69 -7.75
CA PRO A 75 -11.28 10.14 -7.96
C PRO A 75 -12.66 10.79 -8.09
N ASP A 76 -13.65 10.12 -8.72
CA ASP A 76 -15.03 10.58 -8.74
C ASP A 76 -15.76 10.13 -7.46
N ASP A 77 -16.20 11.11 -6.67
CA ASP A 77 -16.97 10.90 -5.43
C ASP A 77 -18.28 10.12 -5.65
N ARG A 78 -18.80 10.06 -6.88
CA ARG A 78 -20.06 9.39 -7.24
C ARG A 78 -19.86 7.95 -7.73
N ALA A 79 -18.63 7.53 -7.99
CA ALA A 79 -18.33 6.17 -8.46
C ALA A 79 -18.89 5.09 -7.51
N PRO A 80 -18.79 5.23 -6.16
CA PRO A 80 -19.35 4.24 -5.24
C PRO A 80 -20.86 4.03 -5.41
N GLU A 81 -21.64 5.08 -5.67
CA GLU A 81 -23.08 4.95 -5.92
C GLU A 81 -23.39 4.24 -7.24
N THR A 82 -22.59 4.46 -8.29
CA THR A 82 -22.74 3.73 -9.57
C THR A 82 -22.45 2.25 -9.38
N ILE A 83 -21.35 1.92 -8.70
CA ILE A 83 -20.92 0.54 -8.45
C ILE A 83 -21.93 -0.19 -7.54
N ALA A 84 -22.45 0.47 -6.52
CA ALA A 84 -23.49 -0.12 -5.66
C ALA A 84 -24.77 -0.47 -6.44
N LYS A 85 -25.17 0.38 -7.41
CA LYS A 85 -26.30 0.08 -8.30
C LYS A 85 -26.02 -1.10 -9.21
N HIS A 86 -24.80 -1.23 -9.75
CA HIS A 86 -24.38 -2.38 -10.55
C HIS A 86 -24.63 -3.68 -9.81
N PHE A 87 -24.28 -3.74 -8.52
CA PHE A 87 -24.44 -4.93 -7.69
C PHE A 87 -25.79 -5.04 -6.97
N HIS A 88 -26.73 -4.13 -7.20
CA HIS A 88 -28.00 -4.05 -6.45
C HIS A 88 -27.80 -4.09 -4.92
N ALA A 89 -26.73 -3.46 -4.44
CA ALA A 89 -26.29 -3.55 -3.06
C ALA A 89 -26.37 -2.20 -2.34
N SER A 90 -26.43 -2.26 -1.01
CA SER A 90 -26.51 -1.06 -0.17
C SER A 90 -25.12 -0.45 0.03
N LEU A 91 -25.03 0.87 -0.17
CA LEU A 91 -23.81 1.64 0.11
C LEU A 91 -23.92 2.29 1.49
N HIS A 92 -22.98 1.96 2.37
CA HIS A 92 -22.90 2.54 3.71
C HIS A 92 -21.89 3.68 3.73
N LYS A 93 -22.34 4.90 3.99
CA LYS A 93 -21.44 6.07 4.08
C LYS A 93 -20.71 6.07 5.42
N ALA A 94 -19.41 6.37 5.39
CA ALA A 94 -18.63 6.51 6.61
C ALA A 94 -19.12 7.72 7.44
N PRO A 95 -19.04 7.65 8.78
CA PRO A 95 -19.34 8.80 9.63
C PRO A 95 -18.48 10.02 9.28
N ARG A 96 -19.02 11.23 9.46
CA ARG A 96 -18.31 12.50 9.17
C ARG A 96 -16.95 12.63 9.89
N ARG A 97 -16.78 11.98 11.04
CA ARG A 97 -15.54 11.97 11.84
C ARG A 97 -14.93 10.57 11.88
N ASN A 98 -14.67 9.99 10.71
CA ASN A 98 -13.92 8.73 10.61
C ASN A 98 -12.41 9.05 10.63
N PRO A 99 -11.60 8.47 11.55
CA PRO A 99 -10.14 8.64 11.53
C PRO A 99 -9.47 7.94 10.32
N SER A 100 -10.16 7.01 9.66
CA SER A 100 -9.69 6.33 8.45
C SER A 100 -10.17 7.06 7.19
N PRO A 101 -9.43 7.03 6.06
CA PRO A 101 -9.82 7.70 4.81
C PRO A 101 -11.02 7.05 4.07
N VAL A 102 -11.77 6.16 4.71
CA VAL A 102 -12.96 5.52 4.13
C VAL A 102 -14.05 6.55 3.85
N ARG A 103 -14.51 6.59 2.59
CA ARG A 103 -15.68 7.37 2.15
C ARG A 103 -16.97 6.60 2.39
N SER A 104 -16.99 5.36 1.93
CA SER A 104 -18.15 4.49 1.94
C SER A 104 -17.72 3.04 1.80
N ALA A 105 -18.58 2.12 2.21
CA ALA A 105 -18.34 0.70 2.06
C ALA A 105 -19.57 -0.01 1.50
N LEU A 106 -19.31 -1.14 0.87
CA LEU A 106 -20.26 -2.01 0.21
C LEU A 106 -20.00 -3.44 0.71
N THR A 107 -21.08 -4.13 1.08
CA THR A 107 -21.05 -5.56 1.40
C THR A 107 -21.77 -6.32 0.30
N LEU A 108 -21.08 -7.29 -0.30
CA LEU A 108 -21.62 -8.12 -1.38
C LEU A 108 -21.70 -9.57 -0.94
N SER A 109 -22.91 -10.15 -1.03
CA SER A 109 -23.09 -11.59 -0.86
C SER A 109 -22.44 -12.34 -2.01
N THR A 110 -21.65 -13.38 -1.72
CA THR A 110 -21.08 -14.23 -2.77
C THR A 110 -21.87 -15.52 -2.94
N ALA A 111 -21.72 -16.16 -4.11
CA ALA A 111 -22.26 -17.52 -4.33
C ALA A 111 -21.55 -18.58 -3.46
N ARG A 112 -20.31 -18.30 -3.02
CA ARG A 112 -19.63 -19.04 -1.96
C ARG A 112 -20.12 -18.52 -0.60
N GLU A 113 -20.09 -19.34 0.45
CA GLU A 113 -20.46 -18.85 1.78
C GLU A 113 -19.62 -17.62 2.18
N GLY A 114 -20.31 -16.56 2.61
CA GLY A 114 -19.72 -15.31 3.12
C GLY A 114 -19.95 -14.08 2.25
N GLU A 115 -19.38 -12.97 2.71
CA GLU A 115 -19.52 -11.64 2.11
C GLU A 115 -18.15 -11.11 1.65
N LEU A 116 -18.15 -10.31 0.59
CA LEU A 116 -17.01 -9.46 0.21
C LEU A 116 -17.26 -8.05 0.73
N PHE A 117 -16.23 -7.48 1.35
CA PHE A 117 -16.26 -6.11 1.84
C PHE A 117 -15.40 -5.23 0.94
N VAL A 118 -16.01 -4.19 0.38
CA VAL A 118 -15.37 -3.25 -0.54
C VAL A 118 -15.41 -1.88 0.10
N GLN A 119 -14.24 -1.32 0.38
CA GLN A 119 -14.09 0.02 0.93
C GLN A 119 -13.70 1.00 -0.16
N PHE A 120 -14.50 2.05 -0.34
CA PHE A 120 -14.16 3.16 -1.22
C PHE A 120 -13.47 4.24 -0.40
N MET A 121 -12.27 4.59 -0.83
CA MET A 121 -11.34 5.44 -0.10
C MET A 121 -11.29 6.83 -0.71
N LYS A 122 -11.20 7.85 0.15
CA LYS A 122 -10.98 9.25 -0.26
C LYS A 122 -9.54 9.53 -0.65
N GLY A 123 -8.61 8.68 -0.23
CA GLY A 123 -7.18 8.82 -0.44
C GLY A 123 -6.42 7.69 0.25
N SER A 124 -5.09 7.74 0.16
CA SER A 124 -4.20 6.84 0.88
C SER A 124 -3.52 7.60 2.01
N TYR A 125 -3.47 6.99 3.20
CA TYR A 125 -2.98 7.66 4.40
C TYR A 125 -1.52 8.13 4.21
N GLY A 126 -1.28 9.43 4.34
CA GLY A 126 0.08 10.02 4.22
C GLY A 126 0.56 10.31 2.80
N ILE A 127 -0.33 10.30 1.80
CA ILE A 127 -0.01 10.53 0.39
C ILE A 127 -1.06 11.46 -0.22
N LYS A 128 -0.66 12.38 -1.10
CA LYS A 128 -1.62 13.24 -1.79
C LYS A 128 -2.34 12.46 -2.88
N ASP A 129 -3.63 12.73 -3.05
CA ASP A 129 -4.45 12.04 -4.05
C ASP A 129 -3.89 12.19 -5.48
N SER A 130 -3.33 13.35 -5.83
CA SER A 130 -2.68 13.57 -7.13
C SER A 130 -1.49 12.64 -7.35
N GLU A 131 -0.67 12.39 -6.33
CA GLU A 131 0.49 11.49 -6.39
C GLU A 131 0.05 10.04 -6.61
N ILE A 132 -1.05 9.63 -5.99
CA ILE A 132 -1.65 8.29 -6.18
C ILE A 132 -2.13 8.15 -7.64
N VAL A 133 -2.83 9.16 -8.16
CA VAL A 133 -3.39 9.13 -9.53
C VAL A 133 -2.30 9.10 -10.60
N GLU A 134 -1.29 9.95 -10.46
CA GLU A 134 -0.22 10.13 -11.45
C GLU A 134 0.73 8.94 -11.51
N ALA A 135 1.00 8.28 -10.38
CA ALA A 135 1.98 7.20 -10.30
C ALA A 135 1.39 5.78 -10.34
N ALA A 136 0.06 5.63 -10.35
CA ALA A 136 -0.56 4.32 -10.41
C ALA A 136 -0.21 3.57 -11.69
N LEU A 137 0.08 2.27 -11.53
CA LEU A 137 0.52 1.37 -12.59
C LEU A 137 -0.64 0.50 -13.06
N GLU A 138 -0.70 0.22 -14.36
CA GLU A 138 -1.73 -0.61 -14.98
C GLU A 138 -1.27 -2.06 -15.11
N PHE A 139 -2.17 -2.99 -14.80
CA PHE A 139 -1.93 -4.42 -14.89
C PHE A 139 -3.13 -5.12 -15.50
N GLU A 140 -2.87 -6.08 -16.37
CA GLU A 140 -3.86 -7.05 -16.79
C GLU A 140 -3.94 -8.18 -15.74
N VAL A 141 -5.12 -8.38 -15.16
CA VAL A 141 -5.41 -9.45 -14.21
C VAL A 141 -6.66 -10.18 -14.66
N PHE A 142 -6.84 -11.44 -14.23
CA PHE A 142 -8.08 -12.23 -14.31
C PHE A 142 -8.99 -11.95 -15.54
N ASP A 143 -8.98 -12.83 -16.53
CA ASP A 143 -9.81 -12.69 -17.74
C ASP A 143 -9.66 -11.31 -18.42
N GLN A 144 -8.41 -10.86 -18.59
CA GLN A 144 -8.07 -9.61 -19.30
C GLN A 144 -8.63 -8.32 -18.67
N THR A 145 -8.92 -8.34 -17.37
CA THR A 145 -9.37 -7.16 -16.64
C THR A 145 -8.19 -6.23 -16.39
N ILE A 146 -8.24 -5.01 -16.93
CA ILE A 146 -7.23 -3.99 -16.63
C ILE A 146 -7.57 -3.33 -15.29
N ILE A 147 -6.64 -3.41 -14.35
CA ILE A 147 -6.71 -2.69 -13.07
C ILE A 147 -5.56 -1.70 -12.95
N ARG A 148 -5.78 -0.63 -12.19
CA ARG A 148 -4.74 0.29 -11.75
C ARG A 148 -4.41 0.01 -10.28
N VAL A 149 -3.13 -0.09 -9.95
CA VAL A 149 -2.64 -0.35 -8.60
C VAL A 149 -1.71 0.79 -8.18
N ILE A 150 -1.81 1.22 -6.93
CA ILE A 150 -0.92 2.26 -6.38
C ILE A 150 0.55 1.86 -6.54
N HIS A 151 1.40 2.81 -6.93
CA HIS A 151 2.84 2.58 -7.08
C HIS A 151 3.46 1.91 -5.84
N PRO A 152 4.38 0.93 -5.99
CA PRO A 152 4.94 0.16 -4.87
C PRO A 152 5.57 1.03 -3.77
N VAL A 153 6.35 2.04 -4.16
CA VAL A 153 7.05 2.92 -3.19
C VAL A 153 6.05 3.81 -2.42
N TYR A 154 4.98 4.26 -3.08
CA TYR A 154 3.89 4.97 -2.40
C TYR A 154 3.13 4.03 -1.46
N LEU A 155 2.95 2.76 -1.82
CA LEU A 155 2.33 1.79 -0.93
C LEU A 155 3.17 1.57 0.35
N LEU A 156 4.50 1.45 0.24
CA LEU A 156 5.41 1.40 1.38
C LEU A 156 5.26 2.64 2.29
N GLN A 157 5.24 3.85 1.70
CA GLN A 157 5.02 5.10 2.42
C GLN A 157 3.69 5.09 3.20
N SER A 158 2.60 4.70 2.53
CA SER A 158 1.27 4.62 3.14
C SER A 158 1.24 3.69 4.34
N LYS A 159 1.86 2.51 4.22
CA LYS A 159 1.87 1.51 5.29
C LYS A 159 2.73 1.94 6.48
N LEU A 160 3.84 2.65 6.25
CA LEU A 160 4.61 3.27 7.34
C LEU A 160 3.80 4.35 8.07
N HIS A 161 3.06 5.18 7.33
CA HIS A 161 2.19 6.19 7.92
C HIS A 161 1.07 5.56 8.76
N CYS A 162 0.44 4.49 8.25
CA CYS A 162 -0.58 3.73 8.97
C CYS A 162 0.00 3.09 10.24
N LEU A 163 1.17 2.45 10.14
CA LEU A 163 1.86 1.79 11.25
C LEU A 163 2.16 2.76 12.40
N ARG A 164 2.56 4.00 12.09
CA ARG A 164 2.80 5.03 13.12
C ARG A 164 1.52 5.68 13.64
N GLY A 165 0.57 5.95 12.75
CA GLY A 165 -0.54 6.86 13.01
C GLY A 165 -1.86 6.21 13.45
N LEU A 166 -2.03 4.90 13.25
CA LEU A 166 -3.29 4.19 13.52
C LEU A 166 -3.10 3.10 14.59
N ASP A 167 -4.18 2.78 15.31
CA ASP A 167 -4.22 1.67 16.25
C ASP A 167 -4.03 0.33 15.53
N GLN A 168 -3.04 -0.45 15.97
CA GLN A 168 -2.62 -1.68 15.33
C GLN A 168 -3.37 -2.93 15.80
N LYS A 169 -4.28 -2.83 16.78
CA LYS A 169 -4.95 -4.00 17.42
C LYS A 169 -5.58 -4.99 16.43
N ASP A 170 -6.26 -4.50 15.40
CA ASP A 170 -6.92 -5.32 14.36
C ASP A 170 -6.34 -5.03 12.96
N ARG A 171 -5.09 -4.53 12.88
CA ARG A 171 -4.42 -4.19 11.63
C ARG A 171 -3.18 -5.05 11.39
N GLN A 172 -2.76 -5.11 10.15
CA GLN A 172 -1.60 -5.88 9.69
C GLN A 172 -0.52 -4.98 9.08
N ASP A 173 -0.46 -3.68 9.44
CA ASP A 173 0.44 -2.76 8.75
C ASP A 173 1.92 -3.11 8.96
N LYS A 174 2.30 -3.65 10.12
CA LYS A 174 3.67 -4.17 10.32
C LYS A 174 4.02 -5.27 9.30
N LYS A 175 3.12 -6.23 9.10
CA LYS A 175 3.27 -7.29 8.09
C LYS A 175 3.40 -6.67 6.70
N HIS A 176 2.49 -5.75 6.36
CA HIS A 176 2.47 -5.10 5.05
C HIS A 176 3.71 -4.24 4.76
N VAL A 177 4.30 -3.57 5.76
CA VAL A 177 5.56 -2.83 5.59
C VAL A 177 6.71 -3.77 5.24
N ASN A 178 6.81 -4.92 5.92
CA ASN A 178 7.85 -5.90 5.62
C ASN A 178 7.67 -6.53 4.22
N MET A 179 6.43 -6.88 3.86
CA MET A 179 6.10 -7.28 2.48
C MET A 179 6.50 -6.22 1.46
N ALA A 180 6.21 -4.94 1.75
CA ALA A 180 6.53 -3.82 0.89
C ALA A 180 8.02 -3.57 0.72
N ILE A 181 8.82 -3.82 1.74
CA ILE A 181 10.28 -3.79 1.60
C ILE A 181 10.74 -4.81 0.55
N CYS A 182 10.25 -6.05 0.64
CA CYS A 182 10.61 -7.11 -0.31
C CYS A 182 10.14 -6.80 -1.74
N PHE A 183 8.87 -6.45 -1.94
CA PHE A 183 8.36 -6.20 -3.30
C PHE A 183 8.89 -4.90 -3.92
N CYS A 184 9.22 -3.88 -3.11
CA CYS A 184 9.84 -2.66 -3.64
C CYS A 184 11.26 -2.95 -4.15
N ALA A 185 12.01 -3.85 -3.50
CA ALA A 185 13.32 -4.25 -4.00
C ALA A 185 13.21 -4.92 -5.38
N CYS A 186 12.26 -5.84 -5.55
CA CYS A 186 11.97 -6.48 -6.85
C CYS A 186 11.56 -5.45 -7.91
N PHE A 187 10.67 -4.52 -7.56
CA PHE A 187 10.26 -3.46 -8.46
C PHE A 187 11.44 -2.58 -8.91
N VAL A 188 12.35 -2.22 -8.00
CA VAL A 188 13.54 -1.45 -8.37
C VAL A 188 14.48 -2.26 -9.27
N HIS A 189 14.60 -3.58 -9.06
CA HIS A 189 15.33 -4.46 -9.98
C HIS A 189 14.75 -4.43 -11.39
N GLU A 190 13.43 -4.47 -11.54
CA GLU A 190 12.77 -4.35 -12.85
C GLU A 190 13.08 -3.01 -13.52
N LEU A 191 12.97 -1.89 -12.79
CA LEU A 191 13.32 -0.57 -13.32
C LEU A 191 14.79 -0.47 -13.77
N ILE A 192 15.70 -1.17 -13.09
CA ILE A 192 17.09 -1.27 -13.54
C ILE A 192 17.18 -2.08 -14.84
N ALA A 193 16.45 -3.19 -14.95
CA ALA A 193 16.45 -4.05 -16.13
C ALA A 193 15.83 -3.35 -17.36
N GLU A 194 14.79 -2.53 -17.18
CA GLU A 194 14.16 -1.75 -18.26
C GLU A 194 15.09 -0.73 -18.91
N GLY A 195 16.10 -0.24 -18.17
CA GLY A 195 17.24 0.46 -18.76
C GLY A 195 16.97 1.90 -19.23
N ASP A 196 16.07 2.65 -18.57
CA ASP A 196 15.72 4.05 -18.89
C ASP A 196 16.82 5.10 -18.59
N ASN A 197 18.08 4.73 -18.82
CA ASN A 197 19.28 5.37 -18.27
C ASN A 197 19.24 5.46 -16.72
N GLY A 198 18.44 4.61 -16.07
CA GLY A 198 18.34 4.49 -14.62
C GLY A 198 17.61 5.64 -13.93
N ARG A 199 16.80 6.42 -14.66
CA ARG A 199 16.07 7.56 -14.10
C ARG A 199 14.95 7.08 -13.19
N ALA A 200 14.14 6.13 -13.62
CA ALA A 200 13.02 5.60 -12.83
C ALA A 200 13.55 4.90 -11.58
N ALA A 201 14.54 4.01 -11.75
CA ALA A 201 15.21 3.34 -10.63
C ALA A 201 15.80 4.34 -9.63
N LEU A 202 16.50 5.38 -10.10
CA LEU A 202 17.04 6.44 -9.23
C LEU A 202 15.93 7.16 -8.46
N THR A 203 14.84 7.51 -9.14
CA THR A 203 13.70 8.21 -8.54
C THR A 203 13.09 7.37 -7.43
N ALA A 204 12.86 6.08 -7.67
CA ALA A 204 12.38 5.14 -6.66
C ALA A 204 13.34 5.03 -5.46
N CYS A 205 14.65 4.89 -5.69
CA CYS A 205 15.65 4.81 -4.62
C CYS A 205 15.70 6.07 -3.77
N GLN A 206 15.65 7.25 -4.40
CA GLN A 206 15.62 8.53 -3.69
C GLN A 206 14.37 8.67 -2.84
N HIS A 207 13.22 8.25 -3.35
CA HIS A 207 11.97 8.27 -2.61
C HIS A 207 11.99 7.29 -1.43
N ILE A 208 12.52 6.08 -1.60
CA ILE A 208 12.72 5.12 -0.50
C ILE A 208 13.63 5.72 0.59
N LEU A 209 14.74 6.36 0.21
CA LEU A 209 15.62 7.03 1.18
C LEU A 209 14.92 8.19 1.91
N GLN A 210 14.08 8.96 1.21
CA GLN A 210 13.27 10.00 1.84
C GLN A 210 12.29 9.40 2.86
N ILE A 211 11.61 8.31 2.50
CA ILE A 211 10.69 7.58 3.39
C ILE A 211 11.45 7.05 4.62
N ALA A 212 12.58 6.38 4.43
CA ALA A 212 13.41 5.85 5.52
C ALA A 212 13.89 6.95 6.49
N THR A 213 14.17 8.14 5.94
CA THR A 213 14.62 9.31 6.70
C THR A 213 13.45 10.05 7.38
N SER A 214 12.19 9.80 6.99
CA SER A 214 11.01 10.49 7.53
C SER A 214 10.70 10.12 8.98
N ASP A 215 9.81 10.84 9.64
CA ASP A 215 9.39 10.52 11.01
C ASP A 215 8.65 9.17 11.07
N ASP A 216 7.92 8.80 10.01
CA ASP A 216 7.29 7.48 9.88
C ASP A 216 8.35 6.36 9.78
N GLY A 217 9.38 6.56 8.95
CA GLY A 217 10.49 5.62 8.78
C GLY A 217 11.35 5.46 10.04
N LEU A 218 11.66 6.57 10.72
CA LEU A 218 12.40 6.56 11.99
C LEU A 218 11.58 5.90 13.11
N ALA A 219 10.26 6.14 13.17
CA ALA A 219 9.40 5.47 14.13
C ALA A 219 9.36 3.96 13.89
N ALA A 220 9.25 3.51 12.64
CA ALA A 220 9.30 2.09 12.29
C ALA A 220 10.64 1.45 12.68
N TYR A 221 11.75 2.16 12.51
CA TYR A 221 13.07 1.71 12.96
C TYR A 221 13.14 1.54 14.48
N HIS A 222 12.76 2.56 15.25
CA HIS A 222 12.93 2.52 16.71
C HIS A 222 11.90 1.64 17.42
N ARG A 223 10.66 1.55 16.92
CA ARG A 223 9.57 0.83 17.58
C ARG A 223 9.46 -0.61 17.13
N GLU A 224 9.73 -0.85 15.85
CA GLU A 224 9.46 -2.15 15.21
C GLU A 224 10.71 -2.83 14.65
N SER A 225 11.88 -2.20 14.79
CA SER A 225 13.15 -2.66 14.20
C SER A 225 13.11 -2.82 12.68
N ILE A 226 12.23 -2.07 12.01
CA ILE A 226 12.06 -2.10 10.56
C ILE A 226 13.02 -1.13 9.88
N ARG A 227 13.64 -1.55 8.79
CA ARG A 227 14.58 -0.75 8.00
C ARG A 227 14.05 -0.50 6.59
N PRO A 228 13.30 0.59 6.34
CA PRO A 228 12.70 0.84 5.02
C PRO A 228 13.72 0.95 3.88
N GLU A 229 14.95 1.36 4.18
CA GLU A 229 16.02 1.46 3.18
C GLU A 229 16.44 0.10 2.59
N LEU A 230 16.06 -1.03 3.22
CA LEU A 230 16.29 -2.35 2.65
C LEU A 230 15.43 -2.64 1.41
N ALA A 231 14.44 -1.78 1.11
CA ALA A 231 13.71 -1.82 -0.15
C ALA A 231 14.57 -1.41 -1.37
N ILE A 232 15.81 -0.96 -1.12
CA ILE A 232 16.79 -0.61 -2.15
C ILE A 232 17.67 -1.84 -2.40
N PRO A 233 17.70 -2.41 -3.62
CA PRO A 233 18.60 -3.51 -3.96
C PRO A 233 20.02 -2.99 -4.16
N PHE A 234 20.73 -2.73 -3.06
CA PHE A 234 22.01 -2.02 -3.06
C PHE A 234 23.05 -2.65 -4.00
N GLU A 235 23.17 -3.98 -4.02
CA GLU A 235 24.14 -4.65 -4.90
C GLU A 235 23.79 -4.44 -6.38
N ALA A 236 22.53 -4.62 -6.76
CA ALA A 236 22.12 -4.39 -8.15
C ALA A 236 22.29 -2.93 -8.59
N ILE A 237 22.12 -1.97 -7.69
CA ILE A 237 22.35 -0.55 -8.00
C ILE A 237 23.84 -0.24 -8.14
N ARG A 238 24.71 -0.90 -7.37
CA ARG A 238 26.17 -0.75 -7.51
C ARG A 238 26.67 -1.35 -8.82
N ASP A 239 26.09 -2.47 -9.23
CA ASP A 239 26.45 -3.17 -10.48
C ASP A 239 25.75 -2.60 -11.71
N ALA A 240 24.80 -1.68 -11.52
CA ALA A 240 23.99 -1.09 -12.57
C ALA A 240 24.85 -0.37 -13.63
N PRO A 241 24.71 -0.69 -14.93
CA PRO A 241 25.51 -0.05 -15.98
C PRO A 241 25.10 1.40 -16.27
N GLN A 242 23.92 1.84 -15.85
CA GLN A 242 23.33 3.12 -16.20
C GLN A 242 24.04 4.30 -15.51
N ASP A 243 24.32 5.37 -16.26
CA ASP A 243 25.15 6.50 -15.81
C ASP A 243 24.57 7.20 -14.59
N LYS A 244 23.23 7.33 -14.52
CA LYS A 244 22.58 7.97 -13.37
C LYS A 244 22.74 7.16 -12.10
N LEU A 245 22.67 5.83 -12.18
CA LEU A 245 22.83 4.96 -11.02
C LEU A 245 24.29 4.93 -10.59
N LYS A 246 25.25 4.86 -11.52
CA LYS A 246 26.68 5.02 -11.23
C LYS A 246 26.98 6.33 -10.50
N SER A 247 26.47 7.45 -11.02
CA SER A 247 26.65 8.78 -10.40
C SER A 247 26.00 8.86 -9.01
N PHE A 248 24.82 8.27 -8.86
CA PHE A 248 24.14 8.20 -7.57
C PHE A 248 24.95 7.39 -6.54
N VAL A 249 25.46 6.22 -6.90
CA VAL A 249 26.32 5.38 -6.04
C VAL A 249 27.58 6.14 -5.65
N ALA A 250 28.29 6.71 -6.63
CA ALA A 250 29.58 7.36 -6.41
C ALA A 250 29.51 8.63 -5.53
N HIS A 251 28.37 9.31 -5.50
CA HIS A 251 28.31 10.67 -4.91
C HIS A 251 27.23 10.88 -3.86
N ASN A 252 26.18 10.06 -3.84
CA ASN A 252 24.97 10.35 -3.07
C ASN A 252 24.51 9.22 -2.15
N LEU A 253 24.76 7.95 -2.52
CA LEU A 253 24.24 6.81 -1.78
C LEU A 253 24.76 6.76 -0.34
N ASP A 254 26.09 6.72 -0.16
CA ASP A 254 26.70 6.64 1.17
C ASP A 254 26.36 7.86 2.03
N ARG A 255 26.42 9.05 1.46
CA ARG A 255 26.02 10.30 2.15
C ARG A 255 24.57 10.23 2.62
N SER A 256 23.68 9.64 1.84
CA SER A 256 22.26 9.50 2.22
C SER A 256 22.09 8.49 3.37
N LEU A 257 22.84 7.39 3.36
CA LEU A 257 22.85 6.39 4.43
C LEU A 257 23.47 6.94 5.73
N GLU A 258 24.57 7.69 5.63
CA GLU A 258 25.16 8.41 6.76
C GLU A 258 24.16 9.39 7.38
N ARG A 259 23.44 10.17 6.55
CA ARG A 259 22.40 11.07 7.02
C ARG A 259 21.26 10.33 7.73
N LEU A 260 20.83 9.19 7.19
CA LEU A 260 19.82 8.34 7.82
C LEU A 260 20.29 7.85 9.20
N ASN A 261 21.52 7.35 9.30
CA ASN A 261 22.10 6.88 10.55
C ASN A 261 22.26 8.00 11.57
N ALA A 262 22.72 9.19 11.16
CA ALA A 262 22.79 10.35 12.03
C ALA A 262 21.41 10.75 12.56
N ARG A 263 20.37 10.69 11.72
CA ARG A 263 18.99 10.94 12.16
C ARG A 263 18.51 9.93 13.19
N ARG A 264 18.75 8.62 12.99
CA ARG A 264 18.40 7.55 13.94
C ARG A 264 19.01 7.79 15.33
N ILE A 265 20.31 8.11 15.38
CA ILE A 265 20.99 8.43 16.64
C ILE A 265 20.39 9.69 17.29
N SER A 266 20.04 10.69 16.49
CA SER A 266 19.47 11.94 17.00
C SER A 266 18.04 11.78 17.54
N SER A 267 17.21 10.93 16.92
CA SER A 267 15.83 10.66 17.35
C SER A 267 15.79 9.83 18.62
N GLU A 268 16.68 8.85 18.77
CA GLU A 268 16.80 8.03 19.98
C GLU A 268 17.09 8.87 21.23
N LYS A 269 17.98 9.86 21.11
CA LYS A 269 18.30 10.80 22.19
C LYS A 269 17.12 11.68 22.62
N ARG A 270 16.14 11.89 21.73
CA ARG A 270 14.91 12.66 22.03
C ARG A 270 13.86 11.80 22.72
N THR A 271 13.74 10.54 22.33
CA THR A 271 12.77 9.60 22.93
C THR A 271 13.21 9.06 24.28
N GLY A 272 14.52 8.92 24.54
CA GLY A 272 15.06 8.49 25.84
C GLY A 272 15.11 9.58 26.93
N ARG A 273 14.59 10.79 26.65
CA ARG A 273 14.49 11.91 27.60
C ARG A 273 13.06 12.18 28.09
N GLN A 274 12.11 11.28 27.79
CA GLN A 274 10.72 11.33 28.28
C GLN A 274 10.49 10.29 29.36
#